data_AF-A7SNJ7-F1
#
_entry.id   AF-A7SNJ7-F1
#
_cell.length_a   1.000
_cell.length_b   1.000
_cell.length_c   1.000
_cell.angle_alpha   90.00
_cell.angle_beta   90.00
_cell.angle_gamma   90.00
#
_symmetry.space_group_name_H-M   'P 1'
#
loop_
_entity.id
_entity.type
_entity.pdbx_description
1 polymer ?
#
loop_
_entity_poly.entity_id
_entity_poly.type
_entity_poly.pdbx_seq_one_letter_code
_entity_poly.pdbx_strand_id
1 'polypeptide(L)'
;MGYLCKLVLALVYVCMASFFVVKVDARILSEKSLRDYARERRSLFDFHAMIKCETKRNPLDYNYYGCYCGFGGRGSPVDGLDKCCYVHDMCYKASRTSGICWAGQAYIHLYYRTGCTGCDKAKNSKCGQMLCECDAAAAKCFAANKIDKKYEDYPQNKAKNSKCGQMLCECDAAAAKCFAANKIDKKYEDYPQSKC
;
A
#
# COMPACT_ATOMS: atom_id res chain seq x y z
N MET A 1 4.59 3.28 -78.37
CA MET A 1 3.77 3.21 -77.13
C MET A 1 4.39 2.26 -76.08
N GLY A 2 5.68 2.40 -75.75
CA GLY A 2 6.37 1.46 -74.83
C GLY A 2 7.07 2.10 -73.61
N TYR A 3 7.25 3.42 -73.60
CA TYR A 3 7.99 4.11 -72.55
C TYR A 3 7.09 4.63 -71.41
N LEU A 4 5.84 4.99 -71.69
CA LEU A 4 4.89 5.39 -70.64
C LEU A 4 4.52 4.22 -69.70
N CYS A 5 4.42 3.00 -70.21
CA CYS A 5 4.06 1.83 -69.39
C CYS A 5 5.17 1.43 -68.40
N LYS A 6 6.45 1.55 -68.82
CA LYS A 6 7.61 1.28 -67.96
C LYS A 6 7.77 2.30 -66.82
N LEU A 7 7.40 3.57 -67.07
CA LEU A 7 7.47 4.62 -66.05
C LEU A 7 6.38 4.45 -64.96
N VAL A 8 5.18 4.06 -65.36
CA VAL A 8 4.07 3.82 -64.42
C VAL A 8 4.34 2.56 -63.57
N LEU A 9 4.90 1.49 -64.16
CA LEU A 9 5.32 0.31 -63.38
C LEU A 9 6.45 0.64 -62.39
N ALA A 10 7.43 1.46 -62.77
CA ALA A 10 8.52 1.87 -61.88
C ALA A 10 8.00 2.73 -60.71
N LEU A 11 7.03 3.62 -60.95
CA LEU A 11 6.42 4.45 -59.90
C LEU A 11 5.54 3.62 -58.94
N VAL A 12 4.81 2.62 -59.44
CA VAL A 12 4.09 1.66 -58.58
C VAL A 12 5.06 0.80 -57.77
N TYR A 13 6.19 0.39 -58.35
CA TYR A 13 7.21 -0.39 -57.64
C TYR A 13 7.96 0.43 -56.59
N VAL A 14 8.27 1.70 -56.85
CA VAL A 14 8.87 2.61 -55.85
C VAL A 14 7.87 2.90 -54.72
N CYS A 15 6.58 3.06 -55.03
CA CYS A 15 5.54 3.27 -54.01
C CYS A 15 5.32 2.02 -53.14
N MET A 16 5.29 0.82 -53.75
CA MET A 16 5.18 -0.45 -53.03
C MET A 16 6.47 -0.83 -52.27
N ALA A 17 7.65 -0.48 -52.78
CA ALA A 17 8.93 -0.71 -52.11
C ALA A 17 9.15 0.27 -50.94
N SER A 18 8.58 1.47 -50.99
CA SER A 18 8.56 2.42 -49.87
C SER A 18 7.73 1.91 -48.69
N PHE A 19 6.71 1.07 -48.95
CA PHE A 19 5.93 0.40 -47.91
C PHE A 19 6.68 -0.75 -47.22
N PHE A 20 7.78 -1.26 -47.80
CA PHE A 20 8.63 -2.29 -47.19
C PHE A 20 9.82 -1.73 -46.38
N VAL A 21 10.08 -0.42 -46.43
CA VAL A 21 11.15 0.21 -45.63
C VAL A 21 10.72 0.45 -44.17
N VAL A 22 9.44 0.26 -43.83
CA VAL A 22 9.04 0.10 -42.43
C VAL A 22 9.32 -1.34 -41.98
N LYS A 23 10.59 -1.77 -42.09
CA LYS A 23 11.13 -2.75 -41.16
C LYS A 23 11.21 -2.03 -39.82
N VAL A 24 10.09 -2.02 -39.07
CA VAL A 24 10.22 -1.89 -37.63
C VAL A 24 11.01 -3.11 -37.21
N ASP A 25 12.29 -2.92 -36.93
CA ASP A 25 13.14 -3.99 -36.45
C ASP A 25 12.46 -4.52 -35.18
N ALA A 26 11.96 -5.76 -35.23
CA ALA A 26 11.28 -6.41 -34.12
C ALA A 26 12.18 -6.50 -32.87
N ARG A 27 13.47 -6.18 -33.00
CA ARG A 27 14.41 -6.04 -31.89
C ARG A 27 14.23 -4.73 -31.10
N ILE A 28 13.80 -3.62 -31.72
CA ILE A 28 13.60 -2.34 -31.01
C ILE A 28 12.25 -2.31 -30.25
N LEU A 29 11.24 -3.03 -30.75
CA LEU A 29 9.94 -3.15 -30.08
C LEU A 29 9.95 -4.10 -28.89
N SER A 30 11.02 -4.83 -28.59
CA SER A 30 11.07 -5.75 -27.46
C SER A 30 11.60 -5.09 -26.18
N GLU A 31 12.71 -4.35 -26.22
CA GLU A 31 13.33 -3.85 -24.97
C GLU A 31 12.62 -2.64 -24.36
N LYS A 32 12.11 -1.71 -25.17
CA LYS A 32 11.32 -0.57 -24.66
C LYS A 32 9.92 -1.00 -24.23
N SER A 33 9.25 -1.84 -25.03
CA SER A 33 7.90 -2.31 -24.68
C SER A 33 7.91 -3.32 -23.53
N LEU A 34 8.95 -4.15 -23.34
CA LEU A 34 9.08 -5.00 -22.15
C LEU A 34 9.43 -4.18 -20.90
N ARG A 35 10.23 -3.11 -21.01
CA ARG A 35 10.47 -2.16 -19.90
C ARG A 35 9.19 -1.39 -19.53
N ASP A 36 8.35 -1.08 -20.52
CA ASP A 36 7.06 -0.41 -20.34
C ASP A 36 5.90 -1.36 -20.01
N TYR A 37 5.97 -2.65 -20.34
CA TYR A 37 4.97 -3.68 -19.97
C TYR A 37 5.24 -4.26 -18.58
N ALA A 38 6.51 -4.36 -18.18
CA ALA A 38 6.85 -4.61 -16.79
C ALA A 38 6.31 -3.50 -15.85
N ARG A 39 5.81 -2.37 -16.38
CA ARG A 39 5.42 -1.12 -15.70
C ARG A 39 4.00 -1.12 -15.16
N GLU A 40 3.29 -2.25 -15.16
CA GLU A 40 1.85 -2.20 -14.88
C GLU A 40 1.40 -2.30 -13.41
N ARG A 41 2.17 -2.81 -12.42
CA ARG A 41 1.68 -2.86 -11.01
C ARG A 41 2.76 -2.77 -9.92
N ARG A 42 3.79 -1.93 -10.05
CA ARG A 42 5.04 -2.08 -9.28
C ARG A 42 5.07 -1.60 -7.80
N SER A 43 4.12 -0.82 -7.27
CA SER A 43 4.25 -0.21 -5.92
C SER A 43 4.20 -1.17 -4.72
N LEU A 44 3.21 -2.07 -4.63
CA LEU A 44 3.22 -3.13 -3.60
C LEU A 44 4.41 -4.08 -3.80
N PHE A 45 4.83 -4.26 -5.04
CA PHE A 45 5.97 -5.10 -5.36
C PHE A 45 7.30 -4.44 -4.99
N ASP A 46 7.40 -3.11 -5.02
CA ASP A 46 8.58 -2.38 -4.57
C ASP A 46 8.76 -2.58 -3.06
N PHE A 47 7.67 -2.47 -2.28
CA PHE A 47 7.73 -2.79 -0.85
C PHE A 47 8.06 -4.26 -0.60
N HIS A 48 7.39 -5.21 -1.27
CA HIS A 48 7.72 -6.63 -1.15
C HIS A 48 9.18 -6.93 -1.53
N ALA A 49 9.70 -6.31 -2.59
CA ALA A 49 11.08 -6.47 -3.00
C ALA A 49 12.04 -5.91 -1.94
N MET A 50 11.69 -4.78 -1.32
CA MET A 50 12.43 -4.19 -0.23
C MET A 50 12.45 -5.07 1.01
N ILE A 51 11.29 -5.59 1.44
CA ILE A 51 11.16 -6.54 2.54
C ILE A 51 12.02 -7.78 2.29
N LYS A 52 11.93 -8.38 1.10
CA LYS A 52 12.73 -9.57 0.74
C LYS A 52 14.23 -9.27 0.78
N CYS A 53 14.63 -8.10 0.28
CA CYS A 53 16.03 -7.67 0.26
C CYS A 53 16.58 -7.50 1.67
N GLU A 54 15.85 -6.78 2.53
CA GLU A 54 16.28 -6.40 3.88
C GLU A 54 16.19 -7.58 4.87
N THR A 55 15.05 -8.27 4.90
CA THR A 55 14.75 -9.26 5.92
C THR A 55 15.18 -10.68 5.56
N LYS A 56 15.45 -10.93 4.26
CA LYS A 56 15.67 -12.27 3.67
C LYS A 56 14.51 -13.25 3.89
N ARG A 57 13.34 -12.76 4.30
CA ARG A 57 12.10 -13.53 4.51
C ARG A 57 11.14 -13.36 3.34
N ASN A 58 10.13 -14.21 3.29
CA ASN A 58 9.07 -14.10 2.30
C ASN A 58 8.18 -12.88 2.66
N PRO A 59 8.01 -11.90 1.76
CA PRO A 59 7.18 -10.72 2.03
C PRO A 59 5.71 -11.04 2.30
N LEU A 60 5.23 -12.19 1.84
CA LEU A 60 3.85 -12.62 2.08
C LEU A 60 3.61 -13.00 3.55
N ASP A 61 4.65 -13.34 4.31
CA ASP A 61 4.51 -13.72 5.73
C ASP A 61 4.07 -12.54 6.62
N TYR A 62 4.16 -11.31 6.10
CA TYR A 62 3.70 -10.10 6.79
C TYR A 62 2.26 -9.72 6.40
N ASN A 63 1.66 -10.40 5.43
CA ASN A 63 0.27 -10.14 5.07
C ASN A 63 -0.67 -10.78 6.11
N TYR A 64 -1.74 -10.06 6.45
CA TYR A 64 -2.74 -10.50 7.41
C TYR A 64 -2.18 -10.87 8.79
N TYR A 65 -1.05 -10.24 9.16
CA TYR A 65 -0.41 -10.45 10.46
C TYR A 65 -0.93 -9.43 11.48
N GLY A 66 -1.36 -9.92 12.64
CA GLY A 66 -1.81 -9.08 13.74
C GLY A 66 -2.97 -8.15 13.37
N CYS A 67 -3.00 -6.97 14.00
CA CYS A 67 -4.06 -6.00 13.85
C CYS A 67 -3.85 -5.05 12.67
N TYR A 68 -2.62 -4.85 12.20
CA TYR A 68 -2.27 -3.77 11.27
C TYR A 68 -1.54 -4.24 10.01
N CYS A 69 -0.85 -5.38 10.01
CA CYS A 69 -0.15 -5.81 8.81
C CYS A 69 -1.14 -6.37 7.77
N GLY A 70 -1.56 -5.54 6.83
CA GLY A 70 -2.54 -5.88 5.80
C GLY A 70 -3.40 -4.68 5.43
N PHE A 71 -4.61 -4.95 4.92
CA PHE A 71 -5.52 -3.87 4.53
C PHE A 71 -6.32 -3.38 5.74
N GLY A 72 -6.15 -2.10 6.10
CA GLY A 72 -6.96 -1.43 7.12
C GLY A 72 -6.24 -1.29 8.46
N GLY A 73 -6.71 -2.03 9.47
CA GLY A 73 -6.12 -2.05 10.81
C GLY A 73 -6.82 -1.20 11.87
N ARG A 74 -7.00 -1.79 13.05
CA ARG A 74 -7.75 -1.21 14.19
C ARG A 74 -7.21 -1.76 15.51
N GLY A 75 -7.47 -1.06 16.61
CA GLY A 75 -7.15 -1.55 17.95
C GLY A 75 -5.74 -1.21 18.41
N SER A 76 -5.11 -2.14 19.13
CA SER A 76 -3.75 -2.02 19.62
C SER A 76 -2.86 -3.04 18.93
N PRO A 77 -1.63 -2.67 18.51
CA PRO A 77 -0.69 -3.64 17.96
C PRO A 77 -0.43 -4.79 18.94
N VAL A 78 -0.45 -6.03 18.45
CA VAL A 78 -0.34 -7.23 19.29
C VAL A 78 1.10 -7.56 19.67
N ASP A 79 2.08 -7.08 18.90
CA ASP A 79 3.51 -7.24 19.16
C ASP A 79 4.36 -6.15 18.46
N GLY A 80 5.68 -6.33 18.50
CA GLY A 80 6.63 -5.41 17.86
C GLY A 80 6.53 -5.39 16.34
N LEU A 81 6.20 -6.51 15.70
CA LEU A 81 6.05 -6.59 14.26
C LEU A 81 4.79 -5.86 13.79
N ASP A 82 3.67 -6.11 14.46
CA ASP A 82 2.39 -5.46 14.22
C ASP A 82 2.49 -3.93 14.46
N LYS A 83 3.33 -3.51 15.42
CA LYS A 83 3.63 -2.09 15.65
C LYS A 83 4.38 -1.47 14.47
N CYS A 84 5.26 -2.20 13.78
CA CYS A 84 5.90 -1.71 12.56
C CYS A 84 4.84 -1.39 11.49
N CYS A 85 3.85 -2.26 11.32
CA CYS A 85 2.76 -2.07 10.37
C CYS A 85 1.86 -0.88 10.75
N TYR A 86 1.53 -0.72 12.04
CA TYR A 86 0.82 0.46 12.52
C TYR A 86 1.55 1.77 12.16
N VAL A 87 2.87 1.82 12.38
CA VAL A 87 3.67 3.00 12.04
C VAL A 87 3.73 3.23 10.53
N HIS A 88 3.82 2.16 9.74
CA HIS A 88 3.78 2.22 8.28
C HIS A 88 2.46 2.79 7.76
N ASP A 89 1.33 2.32 8.28
CA ASP A 89 0.00 2.85 7.96
C ASP A 89 -0.13 4.34 8.29
N MET A 90 0.43 4.76 9.43
CA MET A 90 0.46 6.18 9.79
C MET A 90 1.33 7.00 8.84
N CYS A 91 2.44 6.45 8.36
CA CYS A 91 3.30 7.09 7.36
C CYS A 91 2.56 7.27 6.03
N TYR A 92 1.84 6.23 5.57
CA TYR A 92 1.00 6.28 4.38
C TYR A 92 -0.22 7.19 4.54
N LYS A 93 -0.75 7.33 5.75
CA LYS A 93 -1.78 8.32 6.04
C LYS A 93 -1.21 9.74 5.95
N ALA A 94 -0.05 9.98 6.55
CA ALA A 94 0.62 11.28 6.53
C ALA A 94 0.97 11.74 5.12
N SER A 95 1.40 10.83 4.24
CA SER A 95 1.70 11.17 2.84
C SER A 95 0.47 11.68 2.08
N ARG A 96 -0.71 11.13 2.42
CA ARG A 96 -1.99 11.56 1.86
C ARG A 96 -2.49 12.85 2.49
N THR A 97 -2.49 12.97 3.81
CA THR A 97 -3.05 14.14 4.51
C THR A 97 -2.20 15.40 4.36
N SER A 98 -0.89 15.25 4.11
CA SER A 98 -0.01 16.37 3.79
C SER A 98 -0.15 16.89 2.35
N GLY A 99 -0.94 16.19 1.51
CA GLY A 99 -1.08 16.51 0.08
C GLY A 99 0.15 16.16 -0.77
N ILE A 100 1.17 15.49 -0.20
CA ILE A 100 2.36 15.05 -0.94
C ILE A 100 2.00 13.95 -1.94
N CYS A 101 1.11 13.03 -1.54
CA CYS A 101 0.56 11.97 -2.37
C CYS A 101 -0.97 12.09 -2.43
N TRP A 102 -1.61 11.75 -3.55
CA TRP A 102 -3.07 11.57 -3.56
C TRP A 102 -3.47 10.19 -2.99
N ALA A 103 -4.74 10.02 -2.64
CA ALA A 103 -5.21 8.90 -1.82
C ALA A 103 -4.85 7.49 -2.35
N GLY A 104 -4.86 7.28 -3.67
CA GLY A 104 -4.51 6.00 -4.30
C GLY A 104 -3.03 5.84 -4.62
N GLN A 105 -2.25 6.92 -4.58
CA GLN A 105 -0.84 6.93 -5.00
C GLN A 105 0.02 6.04 -4.10
N ALA A 106 -0.29 5.94 -2.82
CA ALA A 106 0.48 5.13 -1.87
C ALA A 106 0.58 3.62 -2.24
N TYR A 107 -0.33 3.11 -3.07
CA TYR A 107 -0.39 1.69 -3.46
C TYR A 107 0.00 1.41 -4.92
N ILE A 108 0.20 2.45 -5.73
CA ILE A 108 0.54 2.31 -7.17
C ILE A 108 1.78 3.10 -7.58
N HIS A 109 2.22 4.05 -6.76
CA HIS A 109 3.31 4.97 -7.10
C HIS A 109 4.67 4.32 -6.94
N LEU A 110 5.51 4.53 -7.95
CA LEU A 110 6.82 3.89 -8.02
C LEU A 110 7.89 4.83 -7.46
N TYR A 111 8.93 4.21 -6.93
CA TYR A 111 10.10 4.94 -6.45
C TYR A 111 11.40 4.21 -6.81
N TYR A 112 12.46 4.99 -6.89
CA TYR A 112 13.83 4.57 -7.08
C TYR A 112 14.50 4.38 -5.72
N ARG A 113 15.20 3.26 -5.58
CA ARG A 113 15.93 2.88 -4.36
C ARG A 113 17.41 2.63 -4.64
N THR A 114 18.22 2.75 -3.59
CA THR A 114 19.65 2.40 -3.55
C THR A 114 19.86 1.31 -2.50
N GLY A 115 20.46 0.19 -2.89
CA GLY A 115 20.56 -0.99 -2.00
C GLY A 115 19.17 -1.52 -1.60
N CYS A 116 19.06 -2.14 -0.43
CA CYS A 116 17.77 -2.64 0.04
C CYS A 116 16.84 -1.49 0.47
N THR A 117 17.31 -0.62 1.36
CA THR A 117 16.47 0.36 2.07
C THR A 117 16.94 1.82 1.92
N GLY A 118 17.78 2.11 0.93
CA GLY A 118 18.13 3.49 0.55
C GLY A 118 17.16 4.06 -0.49
N CYS A 119 16.91 5.36 -0.45
CA CYS A 119 15.97 6.05 -1.34
C CYS A 119 16.71 7.07 -2.21
N ASP A 120 16.55 6.98 -3.54
CA ASP A 120 17.24 7.85 -4.50
C ASP A 120 16.49 9.18 -4.64
N LYS A 121 16.80 10.12 -3.75
CA LYS A 121 16.18 11.45 -3.71
C LYS A 121 16.35 12.24 -5.01
N ALA A 122 17.40 11.98 -5.80
CA ALA A 122 17.63 12.66 -7.06
C ALA A 122 16.68 12.19 -8.17
N LYS A 123 16.21 10.93 -8.11
CA LYS A 123 15.29 10.35 -9.09
C LYS A 123 13.83 10.32 -8.64
N ASN A 124 13.59 10.40 -7.34
CA ASN A 124 12.25 10.33 -6.78
C ASN A 124 11.51 11.65 -6.85
N SER A 125 10.20 11.58 -7.15
CA SER A 125 9.28 12.67 -6.85
C SER A 125 9.11 12.81 -5.32
N LYS A 126 8.53 13.92 -4.85
CA LYS A 126 8.24 14.08 -3.40
C LYS A 126 7.42 12.91 -2.84
N CYS A 127 6.40 12.47 -3.56
CA CYS A 127 5.59 11.31 -3.18
C CYS A 127 6.41 10.01 -3.20
N GLY A 128 7.16 9.74 -4.28
CA GLY A 128 7.99 8.53 -4.37
C GLY A 128 9.05 8.47 -3.27
N GLN A 129 9.64 9.62 -2.92
CA GLN A 129 10.63 9.70 -1.86
C GLN A 129 10.00 9.38 -0.51
N MET A 130 8.86 9.99 -0.19
CA MET A 130 8.18 9.74 1.08
C MET A 130 7.72 8.28 1.22
N LEU A 131 7.15 7.69 0.15
CA LEU A 131 6.74 6.28 0.16
C LEU A 131 7.93 5.34 0.32
N CYS A 132 9.03 5.61 -0.40
CA CYS A 132 10.26 4.84 -0.23
C CYS A 132 10.78 4.89 1.21
N GLU A 133 10.75 6.06 1.85
CA GLU A 133 11.20 6.23 3.24
C GLU A 133 10.28 5.50 4.23
N CYS A 134 8.96 5.54 4.02
CA CYS A 134 7.99 4.76 4.79
C CYS A 134 8.30 3.25 4.68
N ASP A 135 8.46 2.75 3.45
CA ASP A 135 8.73 1.33 3.17
C ASP A 135 10.09 0.89 3.73
N ALA A 136 11.11 1.74 3.63
CA ALA A 136 12.44 1.48 4.15
C ALA A 136 12.44 1.38 5.68
N ALA A 137 11.69 2.26 6.35
CA ALA A 137 11.53 2.22 7.80
C ALA A 137 10.80 0.93 8.22
N ALA A 138 9.72 0.55 7.51
CA ALA A 138 8.99 -0.67 7.78
C ALA A 138 9.85 -1.92 7.57
N ALA A 139 10.58 -2.03 6.45
CA ALA A 139 11.44 -3.17 6.16
C ALA A 139 12.56 -3.35 7.19
N LYS A 140 13.20 -2.25 7.64
CA LYS A 140 14.18 -2.30 8.75
C LYS A 140 13.53 -2.73 10.06
N CYS A 141 12.34 -2.23 10.36
CA CYS A 141 11.59 -2.60 11.55
C CYS A 141 11.21 -4.09 11.51
N PHE A 142 10.78 -4.59 10.36
CA PHE A 142 10.51 -6.02 10.16
C PHE A 142 11.77 -6.84 10.39
N ALA A 143 12.93 -6.43 9.86
CA ALA A 143 14.21 -7.12 10.08
C ALA A 143 14.57 -7.26 11.57
N ALA A 144 14.23 -6.25 12.38
CA ALA A 144 14.46 -6.25 13.83
C ALA A 144 13.45 -7.09 14.63
N ASN A 145 12.33 -7.51 14.03
CA ASN A 145 11.26 -8.26 14.71
C ASN A 145 11.10 -9.68 14.14
N LYS A 146 10.79 -10.62 15.03
CA LYS A 146 10.46 -11.99 14.66
C LYS A 146 8.98 -12.10 14.30
N ILE A 147 8.67 -13.02 13.40
CA ILE A 147 7.29 -13.41 13.10
C ILE A 147 6.86 -14.40 14.18
N ASP A 148 5.74 -14.12 14.83
CA ASP A 148 5.09 -15.02 15.78
C ASP A 148 3.85 -15.65 15.13
N LYS A 149 3.91 -16.96 14.91
CA LYS A 149 2.86 -17.72 14.21
C LYS A 149 1.48 -17.57 14.84
N LYS A 150 1.39 -17.22 16.13
CA LYS A 150 0.08 -17.00 16.78
C LYS A 150 -0.69 -15.81 16.21
N TYR A 151 -0.01 -14.91 15.49
CA TYR A 151 -0.57 -13.70 14.90
C TYR A 151 -0.61 -13.74 13.37
N GLU A 152 -0.25 -14.87 12.74
CA GLU A 152 -0.54 -15.11 11.32
C GLU A 152 -2.06 -15.24 11.12
N ASP A 153 -2.59 -14.70 10.03
CA ASP A 153 -4.03 -14.67 9.70
C ASP A 153 -4.91 -14.19 10.87
N TYR A 154 -4.44 -13.17 11.59
CA TYR A 154 -5.03 -12.79 12.86
C TYR A 154 -6.46 -12.23 12.69
N PRO A 155 -7.47 -12.78 13.40
CA PRO A 155 -8.85 -12.35 13.25
C PRO A 155 -9.04 -10.88 13.64
N GLN A 156 -9.48 -10.07 12.70
CA GLN A 156 -9.68 -8.62 12.90
C GLN A 156 -10.79 -8.28 13.92
N ASN A 157 -11.66 -9.23 14.28
CA ASN A 157 -12.58 -9.07 15.40
C ASN A 157 -11.86 -9.05 16.75
N LYS A 158 -10.72 -9.75 16.90
CA LYS A 158 -9.87 -9.68 18.10
C LYS A 158 -9.13 -8.37 18.18
N ALA A 159 -8.76 -7.78 17.04
CA ALA A 159 -8.18 -6.44 16.96
C ALA A 159 -9.10 -5.35 17.53
N LYS A 160 -10.43 -5.53 17.51
CA LYS A 160 -11.39 -4.59 18.12
C LYS A 160 -11.29 -4.53 19.65
N ASN A 161 -10.75 -5.58 20.27
CA ASN A 161 -10.64 -5.69 21.73
C ASN A 161 -9.30 -5.12 22.20
N SER A 162 -9.04 -3.83 21.93
CA SER A 162 -7.98 -3.14 22.65
C SER A 162 -8.28 -3.24 24.16
N LYS A 163 -7.26 -3.36 25.02
CA LYS A 163 -7.49 -3.45 26.47
C LYS A 163 -8.37 -2.31 27.00
N CYS A 164 -8.20 -1.11 26.45
CA CYS A 164 -9.05 0.05 26.75
C CYS A 164 -10.49 -0.11 26.22
N GLY A 165 -10.67 -0.53 24.96
CA GLY A 165 -11.99 -0.75 24.38
C GLY A 165 -12.75 -1.91 25.04
N GLN A 166 -12.04 -2.95 25.45
CA GLN A 166 -12.61 -4.06 26.21
C GLN A 166 -13.01 -3.61 27.62
N MET A 167 -12.14 -2.88 28.31
CA MET A 167 -12.46 -2.31 29.63
C MET A 167 -13.65 -1.33 29.55
N LEU A 168 -13.71 -0.49 28.52
CA LEU A 168 -14.84 0.41 28.29
C LEU A 168 -16.13 -0.37 28.01
N CYS A 169 -16.07 -1.41 27.17
CA CYS A 169 -17.20 -2.28 26.89
C CYS A 169 -17.71 -3.02 28.15
N GLU A 170 -16.79 -3.46 29.02
CA GLU A 170 -17.13 -4.07 30.32
C GLU A 170 -17.79 -3.05 31.27
N CYS A 171 -17.29 -1.81 31.31
CA CYS A 171 -17.92 -0.72 32.06
C CYS A 171 -19.33 -0.38 31.53
N ASP A 172 -19.48 -0.24 30.22
CA ASP A 172 -20.77 0.06 29.58
C ASP A 172 -21.78 -1.07 29.82
N ALA A 173 -21.34 -2.33 29.74
CA ALA A 173 -22.17 -3.49 30.04
C ALA A 173 -22.60 -3.52 31.52
N ALA A 174 -21.71 -3.16 32.45
CA ALA A 174 -22.03 -3.06 33.87
C ALA A 174 -23.03 -1.93 34.14
N ALA A 175 -22.84 -0.76 33.52
CA ALA A 175 -23.76 0.37 33.61
C ALA A 175 -25.14 0.00 33.03
N ALA A 176 -25.18 -0.62 31.85
CA ALA A 176 -26.41 -1.08 31.22
C ALA A 176 -27.18 -2.08 32.10
N LYS A 177 -26.49 -3.04 32.74
CA LYS A 177 -27.10 -3.96 33.71
C LYS A 177 -27.66 -3.21 34.93
N CYS A 178 -26.94 -2.21 35.43
CA CYS A 178 -27.41 -1.36 36.52
C CYS A 178 -28.70 -0.61 36.13
N PHE A 179 -28.72 0.02 34.96
CA PHE A 179 -29.90 0.73 34.46
C PHE A 179 -31.07 -0.22 34.19
N ALA A 180 -30.81 -1.44 33.71
CA ALA A 180 -31.87 -2.43 33.50
C ALA A 180 -32.47 -2.96 34.83
N ALA A 181 -31.66 -3.04 35.89
CA ALA A 181 -32.09 -3.51 37.20
C ALA A 181 -32.85 -2.43 38.00
N ASN A 182 -32.70 -1.16 37.64
CA ASN A 182 -33.28 -0.04 38.39
C ASN A 182 -34.30 0.72 37.53
N LYS A 183 -35.47 0.99 38.09
CA LYS A 183 -36.43 1.85 37.43
C LYS A 183 -35.96 3.29 37.54
N ILE A 184 -35.96 4.02 36.43
CA ILE A 184 -35.77 5.47 36.45
C ILE A 184 -36.92 6.08 37.26
N ASP A 185 -36.56 6.79 38.33
CA ASP A 185 -37.52 7.57 39.08
C ASP A 185 -37.75 8.89 38.33
N LYS A 186 -38.98 9.07 37.83
CA LYS A 186 -39.36 10.23 37.00
C LYS A 186 -39.15 11.56 37.70
N LYS A 187 -39.07 11.62 39.04
CA LYS A 187 -38.76 12.87 39.74
C LYS A 187 -37.36 13.41 39.44
N TYR A 188 -36.47 12.55 38.90
CA TYR A 188 -35.08 12.89 38.61
C TYR A 188 -34.76 12.97 37.11
N GLU A 189 -35.74 12.80 36.22
CA GLU A 189 -35.52 12.80 34.77
C GLU A 189 -34.95 14.14 34.26
N ASP A 190 -35.34 15.25 34.90
CA ASP A 190 -34.84 16.61 34.65
C ASP A 190 -34.19 17.24 35.90
N TYR A 191 -33.59 16.42 36.77
CA TYR A 191 -33.00 16.95 38.00
C TYR A 191 -31.85 17.92 37.68
N PRO A 192 -31.85 19.16 38.23
CA PRO A 192 -30.82 20.14 37.89
C PRO A 192 -29.46 19.65 38.35
N GLN A 193 -28.49 19.60 37.43
CA GLN A 193 -27.12 19.18 37.76
C GLN A 193 -26.47 20.06 38.84
N SER A 194 -26.91 21.32 38.98
CA SER A 194 -26.46 22.23 40.04
C SER A 194 -26.90 21.84 41.45
N LYS A 195 -27.80 20.86 41.57
CA LYS A 195 -28.27 20.29 42.85
C LYS A 195 -27.72 18.90 43.11
N CYS A 196 -26.93 18.34 42.19
CA CYS A 196 -26.23 17.08 42.35
C CYS A 196 -24.99 17.23 43.24
#